data_AF-A0A1F6CMQ5-F1
#
_entry.id   AF-A0A1F6CMQ5-F1
#
_cell.length_a   1.000
_cell.length_b   1.000
_cell.length_c   1.000
_cell.angle_alpha   90.00
_cell.angle_beta   90.00
_cell.angle_gamma   90.00
#
_symmetry.space_group_name_H-M   'P 1'
#
loop_
_entity.id
_entity.type
_entity.pdbx_description
1 polymer ?
#
loop_
_entity_poly.entity_id
_entity_poly.type
_entity_poly.pdbx_seq_one_letter_code
_entity_poly.pdbx_strand_id
1 'polypeptide(L)'
;MESLFRNKIFLVVIALVVAGAVWFGLSSSPVENDLVSTPTSVSGPSVDQGIVSTLLALRAVKLDGTIFKDPAFILLKDFSTEIIPEPVGRTNPFAPLSAQSRLPPRSTTSPQTVTPPRR
;
A
#
# COMPACT_ATOMS: atom_id res chain seq x y z
N MET A 1 70.28 22.72 1.55
CA MET A 1 68.87 23.13 1.71
C MET A 1 68.42 24.02 0.53
N GLU A 2 69.11 24.00 -0.62
CA GLU A 2 68.77 24.85 -1.77
C GLU A 2 67.71 24.32 -2.74
N SER A 3 67.23 23.08 -2.60
CA SER A 3 66.19 22.52 -3.48
C SER A 3 64.79 23.10 -3.23
N LEU A 4 64.57 23.69 -2.05
CA LEU A 4 63.27 24.26 -1.67
C LEU A 4 62.96 25.59 -2.37
N PHE A 5 63.97 26.40 -2.67
CA PHE A 5 63.76 27.76 -3.21
C PHE A 5 63.80 27.84 -4.74
N ARG A 6 64.39 26.85 -5.41
CA ARG A 6 64.49 26.82 -6.88
C ARG A 6 63.18 26.42 -7.55
N ASN A 7 62.38 25.59 -6.88
CA ASN A 7 61.12 25.07 -7.41
C ASN A 7 59.92 25.60 -6.63
N LYS A 8 59.85 26.93 -6.44
CA LYS A 8 58.79 27.58 -5.65
C LYS A 8 57.38 27.23 -6.15
N ILE A 9 57.22 27.01 -7.47
CA ILE A 9 55.97 26.56 -8.09
C ILE A 9 55.60 25.13 -7.63
N PHE A 10 56.57 24.22 -7.57
CA PHE A 10 56.35 22.85 -7.13
C PHE A 10 55.91 22.79 -5.65
N LEU A 11 56.49 23.67 -4.82
CA LEU A 11 56.11 23.81 -3.41
C LEU A 11 54.67 24.32 -3.27
N VAL A 12 54.25 25.30 -4.08
CA VAL A 12 52.88 25.82 -4.09
C VAL A 12 51.87 24.75 -4.54
N VAL A 13 52.20 23.95 -5.56
CA VAL A 13 51.33 22.87 -6.04
C VAL A 13 51.16 21.80 -4.96
N ILE A 14 52.24 21.38 -4.28
CA ILE A 14 52.16 20.43 -3.17
C ILE A 14 51.32 21.00 -2.02
N ALA A 15 51.52 22.27 -1.66
CA ALA A 15 50.74 22.91 -0.59
C ALA A 15 49.23 22.94 -0.93
N LEU A 16 48.88 23.17 -2.19
CA LEU A 16 47.49 23.21 -2.65
C LEU A 16 46.84 21.81 -2.64
N VAL A 17 47.58 20.78 -3.04
CA VAL A 17 47.12 19.37 -2.96
C VAL A 17 46.90 18.94 -1.52
N VAL A 18 47.83 19.28 -0.60
CA VAL A 18 47.69 18.97 0.83
C VAL A 18 46.51 19.73 1.44
N ALA A 19 46.34 21.00 1.11
CA ALA A 19 45.19 21.79 1.57
C ALA A 19 43.86 21.19 1.09
N GLY A 20 43.77 20.76 -0.17
CA GLY A 20 42.59 20.11 -0.73
C GLY A 20 42.28 18.75 -0.06
N ALA A 21 43.31 17.94 0.22
CA ALA A 21 43.15 16.65 0.89
C ALA A 21 42.68 16.82 2.34
N VAL A 22 43.24 17.79 3.07
CA VAL A 22 42.80 18.11 4.44
C VAL A 22 41.37 18.65 4.43
N TRP A 23 41.03 19.54 3.49
CA TRP A 23 39.68 20.04 3.35
C TRP A 23 38.67 18.91 3.08
N PHE A 24 38.97 17.99 2.15
CA PHE A 24 38.09 16.86 1.82
C PHE A 24 37.94 15.88 3.00
N GLY A 25 39.03 15.59 3.71
CA GLY A 25 39.03 14.72 4.88
C GLY A 25 38.24 15.30 6.06
N LEU A 26 38.32 16.61 6.31
CA LEU A 26 37.55 17.27 7.37
C LEU A 26 36.10 17.62 6.96
N SER A 27 35.81 17.74 5.66
CA SER A 27 34.45 17.99 5.14
C SER A 27 33.56 16.74 5.20
N SER A 28 34.16 15.56 5.42
CA SER A 28 33.41 14.34 5.66
C SER A 28 32.83 14.39 7.07
N SER A 29 31.55 14.78 7.18
CA SER A 29 30.85 14.76 8.45
C SER A 29 30.86 13.35 9.05
N PRO A 30 31.30 13.15 10.30
CA PRO A 30 31.06 11.90 10.99
C PRO A 30 29.54 11.74 11.13
N VAL A 31 29.03 10.61 10.63
CA VAL A 31 27.66 10.19 10.88
C VAL A 31 27.63 9.78 12.36
N GLU A 32 27.39 10.76 13.23
CA GLU A 32 27.11 10.52 14.64
C GLU A 32 25.83 9.68 14.69
N ASN A 33 25.96 8.40 15.00
CA ASN A 33 24.83 7.56 15.37
C ASN A 33 24.30 8.08 16.71
N ASP A 34 23.40 9.05 16.64
CA ASP A 34 22.70 9.60 17.78
C ASP A 34 21.92 8.50 18.50
N LEU A 35 22.17 8.41 19.81
CA LEU A 35 21.62 7.44 20.75
C LEU A 35 20.14 7.76 21.06
N VAL A 36 19.27 7.68 20.05
CA VAL A 36 17.83 7.58 20.26
C VAL A 36 17.42 6.13 20.05
N SER A 37 17.34 5.41 21.17
CA SER A 37 16.69 4.11 21.30
C SER A 37 15.21 4.21 20.92
N THR A 38 14.91 4.24 19.62
CA THR A 38 13.62 3.79 19.11
C THR A 38 13.65 2.27 19.17
N PRO A 39 12.65 1.59 19.76
CA PRO A 39 12.63 0.14 19.74
C PRO A 39 12.72 -0.28 18.28
N THR A 40 13.76 -1.06 17.97
CA THR A 40 13.95 -1.81 16.73
C THR A 40 12.62 -2.47 16.39
N SER A 41 11.80 -1.78 15.60
CA SER A 41 10.91 -2.43 14.67
C SER A 41 11.86 -3.04 13.66
N VAL A 42 12.17 -4.31 13.91
CA VAL A 42 12.49 -5.33 12.93
C VAL A 42 13.15 -4.79 11.68
N SER A 43 14.45 -5.08 11.56
CA SER A 43 15.11 -5.32 10.30
C SER A 43 14.18 -6.12 9.38
N GLY A 44 13.46 -5.39 8.56
CA GLY A 44 12.56 -5.85 7.53
C GLY A 44 12.87 -4.98 6.32
N PRO A 45 12.86 -5.53 5.10
CA PRO A 45 13.25 -4.80 3.91
C PRO A 45 12.47 -3.49 3.85
N SER A 46 13.21 -2.37 3.91
CA SER A 46 12.86 -1.04 3.40
C SER A 46 11.48 -1.01 2.74
N VAL A 47 10.44 -0.75 3.54
CA VAL A 47 9.04 -0.64 3.07
C VAL A 47 8.95 0.35 1.90
N ASP A 48 9.83 1.35 1.88
CA ASP A 48 9.95 2.33 0.80
C ASP A 48 10.44 1.76 -0.54
N GLN A 49 11.34 0.77 -0.54
CA GLN A 49 11.82 0.15 -1.78
C GLN A 49 10.77 -0.77 -2.41
N GLY A 50 9.96 -1.44 -1.58
CA GLY A 50 8.83 -2.25 -2.03
C GLY A 50 7.70 -1.43 -2.67
N ILE A 51 7.47 -0.22 -2.16
CA ILE A 51 6.47 0.70 -2.74
C ILE A 51 6.92 1.20 -4.10
N VAL A 52 8.18 1.63 -4.24
CA VAL A 52 8.70 2.12 -5.53
C VAL A 52 8.70 1.03 -6.59
N SER A 53 9.07 -0.21 -6.23
CA SER A 53 9.03 -1.35 -7.16
C SER A 53 7.58 -1.70 -7.56
N THR A 54 6.65 -1.66 -6.62
CA THR A 54 5.21 -1.89 -6.89
C THR A 54 4.62 -0.79 -7.77
N LEU A 55 4.97 0.47 -7.53
CA LEU A 55 4.53 1.61 -8.35
C LEU A 55 5.10 1.54 -9.77
N LEU A 56 6.34 1.10 -9.93
CA LEU A 56 6.97 0.92 -11.24
C LEU A 56 6.33 -0.27 -11.98
N ALA A 57 6.00 -1.35 -11.28
CA ALA A 57 5.24 -2.47 -11.83
C ALA A 57 3.83 -2.04 -12.27
N LEU A 58 3.08 -1.33 -11.43
CA LEU A 58 1.75 -0.80 -11.79
C LEU A 58 1.79 0.17 -12.97
N ARG A 59 2.83 1.01 -13.08
CA ARG A 59 3.04 1.89 -14.25
C ARG A 59 3.32 1.10 -15.53
N ALA A 60 4.03 -0.02 -15.42
CA ALA A 60 4.35 -0.88 -16.57
C ALA A 60 3.17 -1.74 -17.03
N VAL A 61 2.19 -2.00 -16.15
CA VAL A 61 0.94 -2.69 -16.49
C VAL A 61 0.08 -1.76 -17.33
N LYS A 62 0.17 -1.90 -18.65
CA LYS A 62 -0.82 -1.37 -19.58
C LYS A 62 -1.94 -2.40 -19.71
N LEU A 63 -3.15 -2.03 -19.27
CA LEU A 63 -4.37 -2.78 -19.54
C LEU A 63 -4.75 -2.58 -21.01
N ASP A 64 -4.03 -3.26 -21.89
CA ASP A 64 -4.46 -3.43 -23.27
C ASP A 64 -5.47 -4.58 -23.29
N GLY A 65 -6.60 -4.40 -23.97
CA GLY A 65 -7.68 -5.39 -24.05
C GLY A 65 -7.31 -6.66 -24.82
N THR A 66 -6.02 -6.85 -25.11
CA THR A 66 -5.44 -8.03 -25.77
C THR A 66 -5.63 -9.29 -24.94
N ILE A 67 -5.74 -9.21 -23.60
CA ILE A 67 -6.07 -10.36 -22.75
C ILE A 67 -7.42 -11.01 -23.14
N PHE A 68 -8.36 -10.23 -23.68
CA PHE A 68 -9.67 -10.72 -24.10
C PHE A 68 -9.62 -11.45 -25.46
N LYS A 69 -8.49 -11.39 -26.16
CA LYS A 69 -8.25 -12.13 -27.41
C LYS A 69 -7.50 -13.44 -27.17
N ASP A 70 -7.02 -13.68 -25.95
CA ASP A 70 -6.34 -14.92 -25.60
C ASP A 70 -7.34 -16.10 -25.67
N PRO A 71 -7.01 -17.21 -26.36
CA PRO A 71 -7.84 -18.39 -26.39
C PRO A 71 -8.22 -18.91 -24.99
N ALA A 72 -7.34 -18.78 -23.99
CA ALA A 72 -7.62 -19.16 -22.62
C ALA A 72 -8.71 -18.27 -21.98
N PHE A 73 -8.77 -16.99 -22.32
CA PHE A 73 -9.82 -16.09 -21.88
C PHE A 73 -11.15 -16.38 -22.58
N ILE A 74 -11.12 -16.68 -23.89
CA ILE A 74 -12.30 -17.02 -24.68
C ILE A 74 -12.96 -18.32 -24.19
N LEU A 75 -12.15 -19.27 -23.72
CA LEU A 75 -12.61 -20.54 -23.16
C LEU A 75 -13.11 -20.43 -21.71
N LEU A 76 -12.93 -19.27 -21.05
CA LEU A 76 -13.35 -19.09 -19.66
C LEU A 76 -14.88 -19.06 -19.59
N LYS A 77 -15.42 -20.09 -18.95
CA LYS A 77 -16.86 -20.21 -18.71
C LYS A 77 -17.24 -19.51 -17.41
N ASP A 78 -18.30 -18.72 -17.44
CA ASP A 78 -18.90 -18.18 -16.23
C ASP A 78 -19.55 -19.31 -15.41
N PHE A 79 -19.19 -19.38 -14.13
CA PHE A 79 -19.71 -20.35 -13.16
C PHE A 79 -20.60 -19.68 -12.10
N SER A 80 -21.06 -18.45 -12.37
CA SER A 80 -22.00 -17.76 -11.51
C SER A 80 -23.33 -18.53 -11.45
N THR A 81 -23.80 -18.78 -10.23
CA THR A 81 -25.14 -19.33 -9.98
C THR A 81 -26.08 -18.16 -9.70
N GLU A 82 -27.26 -18.16 -10.33
CA GLU A 82 -28.30 -17.19 -10.03
C GLU A 82 -28.74 -17.33 -8.57
N ILE A 83 -28.62 -16.25 -7.80
CA ILE A 83 -29.06 -16.22 -6.41
C ILE A 83 -30.50 -15.73 -6.39
N ILE A 84 -31.41 -16.61 -6.02
CA ILE A 84 -32.81 -16.23 -5.77
C ILE A 84 -32.83 -15.33 -4.53
N PRO A 85 -33.45 -14.14 -4.59
CA PRO A 85 -33.54 -13.27 -3.43
C PRO A 85 -34.34 -13.96 -2.31
N GLU A 86 -33.69 -14.13 -1.16
CA GLU A 86 -34.35 -14.65 0.03
C GLU A 86 -35.26 -13.58 0.64
N PRO A 87 -36.41 -13.98 1.21
CA PRO A 87 -37.27 -13.04 1.94
C PRO A 87 -36.50 -12.46 3.14
N VAL A 88 -36.83 -11.21 3.51
CA VAL A 88 -36.23 -10.55 4.67
C VAL A 88 -36.38 -11.41 5.92
N GLY A 89 -35.27 -11.64 6.62
CA GLY A 89 -35.23 -12.44 7.85
C GLY A 89 -36.00 -11.80 9.00
N ARG A 90 -36.03 -12.49 10.15
CA ARG A 90 -36.63 -11.94 11.38
C ARG A 90 -35.85 -10.71 11.84
N THR A 91 -36.56 -9.75 12.44
CA THR A 91 -35.92 -8.63 13.14
C THR A 91 -34.91 -9.16 14.16
N ASN A 92 -33.70 -8.60 14.16
CA ASN A 92 -32.62 -8.98 15.08
C ASN A 92 -33.06 -8.72 16.54
N PRO A 93 -33.24 -9.76 17.39
CA PRO A 93 -33.68 -9.60 18.77
C PRO A 93 -32.60 -9.01 19.69
N PHE A 94 -31.36 -8.89 19.20
CA PHE A 94 -30.22 -8.29 19.92
C PHE A 94 -29.87 -6.89 19.39
N ALA A 95 -30.68 -6.30 18.50
CA ALA A 95 -30.42 -4.96 17.99
C ALA A 95 -30.59 -3.90 19.11
N PRO A 96 -29.69 -2.89 19.20
CA PRO A 96 -29.85 -1.76 20.11
C PRO A 96 -31.22 -1.09 19.91
N LEU A 97 -31.84 -0.62 20.99
CA LEU A 97 -33.20 -0.03 20.95
C LEU A 97 -33.29 1.15 19.98
N SER A 98 -32.22 1.91 19.81
CA SER A 98 -32.12 3.02 18.84
C SER A 98 -32.22 2.58 17.37
N ALA A 99 -31.87 1.33 17.06
CA ALA A 99 -31.93 0.77 15.70
C ALA A 99 -33.35 0.28 15.32
N GLN A 100 -34.21 0.01 16.29
CA GLN A 100 -35.58 -0.47 16.05
C GLN A 100 -36.50 0.63 15.46
N SER A 101 -36.17 1.90 15.68
CA SER A 101 -36.94 3.05 15.20
C SER A 101 -36.82 3.30 13.68
N ARG A 102 -35.93 2.60 12.95
CA ARG A 102 -35.66 2.84 11.52
C ARG A 102 -36.29 1.82 10.56
N LEU A 103 -37.14 0.91 11.04
CA LEU A 103 -37.76 -0.10 10.17
C LEU A 103 -38.87 0.51 9.29
N PRO A 104 -38.95 0.18 7.98
CA PRO A 104 -40.02 0.62 7.10
C PRO A 104 -41.39 0.01 7.51
N PRO A 105 -42.52 0.65 7.13
CA PRO A 105 -43.85 0.24 7.56
C PRO A 105 -44.20 -1.17 7.07
N ARG A 106 -44.70 -1.96 8.01
CA ARG A 106 -45.18 -3.34 7.88
C ARG A 106 -46.42 -3.39 6.97
N SER A 107 -46.34 -4.03 5.80
CA SER A 107 -47.53 -4.40 5.02
C SER A 107 -48.26 -5.54 5.74
N THR A 108 -49.27 -5.21 6.53
CA THR A 108 -50.18 -6.18 7.16
C THR A 108 -51.12 -6.76 6.10
N THR A 109 -50.74 -7.87 5.47
CA THR A 109 -51.72 -8.75 4.81
C THR A 109 -52.19 -9.77 5.85
N SER A 110 -53.37 -9.52 6.40
CA SER A 110 -54.05 -10.41 7.34
C SER A 110 -54.33 -11.78 6.68
N PRO A 111 -54.08 -12.91 7.34
CA PRO A 111 -54.61 -14.20 6.89
C PRO A 111 -56.11 -14.19 7.13
N GLN A 112 -56.91 -14.14 6.06
CA GLN A 112 -58.34 -14.36 6.15
C GLN A 112 -58.59 -15.82 6.57
N THR A 113 -59.38 -15.97 7.64
CA THR A 113 -59.95 -17.22 8.14
C THR A 113 -60.69 -17.97 7.03
N VAL A 114 -60.12 -19.06 6.55
CA VAL A 114 -60.83 -20.01 5.68
C VAL A 114 -61.61 -20.97 6.58
N THR A 115 -62.91 -20.71 6.74
CA THR A 115 -63.88 -21.62 7.35
C THR A 115 -64.18 -22.77 6.39
N PRO A 116 -64.10 -24.04 6.79
CA PRO A 116 -64.46 -25.15 5.90
C PRO A 116 -65.99 -25.30 5.81
N PRO A 117 -66.57 -25.56 4.63
CA PRO A 117 -67.99 -25.88 4.53
C PRO A 117 -68.25 -27.31 4.99
N ARG A 118 -69.24 -27.46 5.88
CA ARG A 118 -69.81 -28.75 6.29
C ARG A 118 -70.85 -29.16 5.23
N ARG A 119 -70.62 -30.24 4.51
CA ARG A 119 -71.68 -31.07 3.91
C ARG A 119 -71.19 -32.48 3.65
#